data_AF-A0A6G9NBR6-F1
#
_entry.id   AF-A0A6G9NBR6-F1
#
_cell.length_a   1.000
_cell.length_b   1.000
_cell.length_c   1.000
_cell.angle_alpha   90.00
_cell.angle_beta   90.00
_cell.angle_gamma   90.00
#
_symmetry.space_group_name_H-M   'P 1'
#
loop_
_entity.id
_entity.type
_entity.pdbx_description
1 polymer ?
#
loop_
_entity_poly.entity_id
_entity_poly.type
_entity_poly.pdbx_seq_one_letter_code
_entity_poly.pdbx_strand_id
1 'polypeptide(L)'
;MQLEDLGRLVLQKRGSMGVRAAAREIGISPTTLSKIENGHIPDQVTLKKVCDWIGEEVTKFTAMGGLQIAFKKDQTLAPNTAQSLARLIERAEEQFKAQVRDVAGH
;
A
#
# COMPACT_ATOMS: atom_id res chain seq x y z
N MET A 1 -4.87 6.98 -7.95
CA MET A 1 -5.99 6.36 -7.24
C MET A 1 -5.69 6.42 -5.75
N GLN A 2 -6.71 6.42 -4.90
CA GLN A 2 -6.50 6.37 -3.47
C GLN A 2 -6.59 4.91 -2.98
N LEU A 3 -5.99 4.59 -1.83
CA LEU A 3 -5.97 3.21 -1.33
C LEU A 3 -7.39 2.71 -0.97
N GLU A 4 -8.29 3.65 -0.69
CA GLU A 4 -9.72 3.45 -0.47
C GLU A 4 -10.45 2.92 -1.72
N ASP A 5 -9.92 3.14 -2.93
CA ASP A 5 -10.49 2.61 -4.16
C ASP A 5 -10.20 1.11 -4.34
N LEU A 6 -9.23 0.55 -3.60
CA LEU A 6 -8.83 -0.86 -3.71
C LEU A 6 -10.02 -1.81 -3.45
N GLY A 7 -10.79 -1.56 -2.38
CA GLY A 7 -11.94 -2.39 -2.04
C GLY A 7 -13.01 -2.41 -3.13
N ARG A 8 -13.24 -1.27 -3.80
CA ARG A 8 -14.20 -1.15 -4.91
C ARG A 8 -13.74 -1.97 -6.11
N LEU A 9 -12.45 -1.90 -6.47
CA LEU A 9 -11.90 -2.66 -7.60
C LEU A 9 -11.90 -4.16 -7.35
N VAL A 10 -11.61 -4.57 -6.12
CA VAL A 10 -11.72 -5.97 -5.69
C VAL A 10 -13.16 -6.46 -5.82
N LEU A 11 -14.14 -5.69 -5.35
CA LEU A 11 -15.57 -6.01 -5.50
C LEU A 11 -15.98 -6.11 -6.97
N GLN A 12 -15.52 -5.18 -7.80
CA GLN A 12 -15.82 -5.15 -9.23
C GLN A 12 -15.26 -6.38 -9.95
N LYS A 13 -14.01 -6.79 -9.67
CA LYS A 13 -13.44 -7.99 -10.25
C LYS A 13 -14.08 -9.26 -9.71
N ARG A 14 -14.37 -9.32 -8.41
CA ARG A 14 -15.02 -10.48 -7.78
C ARG A 14 -16.40 -10.74 -8.39
N GLY A 15 -17.18 -9.68 -8.67
CA GLY A 15 -18.49 -9.80 -9.26
C GLY A 15 -19.39 -10.76 -8.46
N SER A 16 -19.88 -11.83 -9.11
CA SER A 16 -20.71 -12.85 -8.47
C SER A 16 -19.93 -13.94 -7.73
N MET A 17 -18.59 -13.95 -7.80
CA MET A 17 -17.77 -14.94 -7.12
C MET A 17 -17.91 -14.81 -5.59
N GLY A 18 -18.07 -15.94 -4.92
CA GLY A 18 -18.10 -15.98 -3.46
C GLY A 18 -16.76 -15.55 -2.86
N VAL A 19 -16.80 -14.79 -1.75
CA VAL A 19 -15.61 -14.27 -1.04
C VAL A 19 -14.58 -15.38 -0.75
N ARG A 20 -15.01 -16.58 -0.38
CA ARG A 20 -14.11 -17.71 -0.10
C ARG A 20 -13.37 -18.22 -1.33
N ALA A 21 -14.02 -18.21 -2.50
CA ALA A 21 -13.40 -18.63 -3.75
C ALA A 21 -12.37 -17.59 -4.22
N ALA A 22 -12.74 -16.31 -4.20
CA ALA A 22 -11.84 -15.20 -4.53
C ALA A 22 -10.62 -15.16 -3.61
N ALA A 23 -10.82 -15.30 -2.30
CA ALA A 23 -9.72 -15.32 -1.32
C ALA A 23 -8.73 -16.46 -1.58
N ARG A 24 -9.23 -17.62 -2.02
CA ARG A 24 -8.40 -18.77 -2.40
C ARG A 24 -7.58 -18.50 -3.66
N GLU A 25 -8.16 -17.84 -4.67
CA GLU A 25 -7.42 -17.45 -5.89
C GLU A 25 -6.32 -16.44 -5.58
N ILE A 26 -6.60 -15.47 -4.71
CA ILE A 26 -5.63 -14.44 -4.29
C ILE A 26 -4.56 -15.04 -3.35
N GLY A 27 -4.86 -16.15 -2.67
CA GLY A 27 -3.98 -16.75 -1.67
C GLY A 27 -3.92 -15.96 -0.35
N ILE A 28 -5.08 -15.50 0.12
CA ILE A 28 -5.29 -14.80 1.41
C ILE A 28 -6.48 -15.40 2.18
N SER A 29 -6.66 -15.01 3.44
CA SER A 29 -7.82 -15.48 4.21
C SER A 29 -9.13 -14.81 3.72
N PRO A 30 -10.28 -15.49 3.76
CA PRO A 30 -11.58 -14.87 3.45
C PRO A 30 -11.86 -13.64 4.31
N THR A 31 -11.44 -13.67 5.58
CA THR A 31 -11.58 -12.53 6.50
C THR A 31 -10.73 -11.34 6.06
N THR A 32 -9.51 -11.57 5.58
CA THR A 32 -8.65 -10.52 5.02
C THR A 32 -9.30 -9.87 3.81
N LEU A 33 -9.82 -10.69 2.88
CA LEU A 33 -10.51 -10.18 1.70
C LEU A 33 -11.73 -9.33 2.08
N SER A 34 -12.60 -9.83 2.97
CA SER A 34 -13.75 -9.05 3.44
C SER A 34 -13.36 -7.73 4.11
N LYS A 35 -12.25 -7.69 4.86
CA LYS A 35 -11.75 -6.44 5.45
C LYS A 35 -11.32 -5.44 4.38
N ILE A 36 -10.62 -5.89 3.35
CA ILE A 36 -10.17 -5.04 2.22
C ILE A 36 -11.37 -4.50 1.44
N GLU A 37 -12.38 -5.33 1.18
CA GLU A 37 -13.63 -4.90 0.53
C GLU A 37 -14.36 -3.82 1.34
N ASN A 38 -14.20 -3.82 2.67
CA ASN A 38 -14.73 -2.80 3.58
C ASN A 38 -13.76 -1.63 3.85
N GLY A 39 -12.70 -1.48 3.05
CA GLY A 39 -11.78 -0.33 3.13
C GLY A 39 -10.64 -0.49 4.15
N HIS A 40 -10.34 -1.71 4.62
CA HIS A 40 -9.13 -1.95 5.40
C HIS A 40 -7.88 -1.87 4.53
N ILE A 41 -6.86 -1.19 5.03
CA ILE A 41 -5.55 -1.07 4.38
C ILE A 41 -4.77 -2.37 4.60
N PRO A 42 -4.47 -3.15 3.53
CA PRO A 42 -3.65 -4.34 3.65
C PRO A 42 -2.17 -4.00 3.88
N ASP A 43 -1.40 -4.96 4.40
CA ASP A 43 0.06 -4.87 4.38
C ASP A 43 0.63 -4.99 2.95
N GLN A 44 1.93 -4.72 2.79
CA GLN A 44 2.58 -4.73 1.47
C GLN A 44 2.44 -6.06 0.73
N VAL A 45 2.54 -7.19 1.45
CA VAL A 45 2.48 -8.53 0.85
C VAL A 45 1.08 -8.82 0.35
N THR A 46 0.07 -8.52 1.15
CA THR A 46 -1.35 -8.69 0.83
C THR A 46 -1.77 -7.75 -0.29
N LEU A 47 -1.32 -6.49 -0.25
CA LEU A 47 -1.57 -5.52 -1.31
C LEU A 47 -1.05 -6.03 -2.66
N LYS A 48 0.20 -6.52 -2.70
CA LYS A 48 0.79 -7.07 -3.92
C LYS A 48 -0.06 -8.20 -4.51
N LYS A 49 -0.42 -9.19 -3.69
CA LYS A 49 -1.26 -10.31 -4.14
C LYS A 49 -2.61 -9.85 -4.70
N VAL A 50 -3.23 -8.87 -4.05
CA VAL A 50 -4.51 -8.33 -4.49
C VAL A 50 -4.36 -7.55 -5.79
N CYS A 51 -3.34 -6.70 -5.92
CA CYS A 51 -2.99 -5.96 -7.13
C CYS A 51 -2.73 -6.91 -8.31
N ASP A 52 -1.91 -7.93 -8.11
CA ASP A 52 -1.64 -8.98 -9.11
C ASP A 52 -2.94 -9.67 -9.53
N TRP A 53 -3.80 -10.01 -8.56
CA TRP A 53 -5.09 -10.62 -8.85
C TRP A 53 -6.03 -9.67 -9.60
N ILE A 54 -6.07 -8.37 -9.31
CA ILE A 54 -6.92 -7.41 -10.05
C ILE A 54 -6.35 -6.94 -11.39
N GLY A 55 -5.06 -7.17 -11.64
CA GLY A 55 -4.36 -6.70 -12.84
C GLY A 55 -3.94 -5.23 -12.75
N GLU A 56 -3.70 -4.74 -11.53
CA GLU A 56 -3.28 -3.37 -11.28
C GLU A 56 -1.86 -3.32 -10.75
N GLU A 57 -1.14 -2.25 -11.09
CA GLU A 57 0.21 -1.99 -10.55
C GLU A 57 0.13 -1.51 -9.11
N VAL A 58 0.94 -2.09 -8.21
CA VAL A 58 1.00 -1.70 -6.80
C VAL A 58 1.30 -0.21 -6.63
N THR A 59 2.11 0.36 -7.54
CA THR A 59 2.49 1.78 -7.55
C THR A 59 1.29 2.74 -7.62
N LYS A 60 0.17 2.31 -8.21
CA LYS A 60 -1.07 3.12 -8.28
C LYS A 60 -1.71 3.38 -6.93
N PHE A 61 -1.39 2.55 -5.93
CA PHE A 61 -1.90 2.63 -4.56
C PHE A 61 -0.84 3.12 -3.56
N THR A 62 0.44 3.17 -3.95
CA THR A 62 1.55 3.54 -3.06
C THR A 62 2.13 4.94 -3.31
N ALA A 63 1.78 5.63 -4.41
CA ALA A 63 2.40 6.90 -4.82
C ALA A 63 2.35 8.03 -3.78
N MET A 64 1.35 8.06 -2.90
CA MET A 64 1.38 8.80 -1.62
C MET A 64 1.07 7.91 -0.40
N GLY A 65 0.68 6.66 -0.64
CA GLY A 65 0.25 5.67 0.35
C GLY A 65 1.33 4.70 0.83
N GLY A 66 2.56 4.75 0.29
CA GLY A 66 3.67 3.90 0.74
C GLY A 66 3.98 4.05 2.23
N LEU A 67 3.85 5.28 2.75
CA LEU A 67 3.93 5.58 4.17
C LEU A 67 2.73 5.00 4.94
N GLN A 68 1.51 5.10 4.44
CA GLN A 68 0.32 4.54 5.12
C GLN A 68 0.33 3.00 5.19
N ILE A 69 0.95 2.32 4.23
CA ILE A 69 1.12 0.87 4.30
C ILE A 69 2.23 0.49 5.28
N ALA A 70 3.26 1.33 5.41
CA ALA A 70 4.29 1.18 6.44
C ALA A 70 3.74 1.47 7.85
N PHE A 71 2.85 2.45 7.98
CA PHE A 71 2.21 2.88 9.23
C PHE A 71 0.78 2.33 9.31
N LYS A 72 0.63 1.14 9.89
CA LYS A 72 -0.69 0.53 10.12
C LYS A 72 -1.64 1.52 10.82
N LYS A 73 -2.93 1.47 10.45
CA LYS A 73 -4.02 2.33 10.95
C LYS A 73 -4.09 2.50 12.49
N ASP A 74 -3.65 1.52 13.26
CA ASP A 74 -3.65 1.56 14.75
C ASP A 74 -2.34 2.05 15.37
N GLN A 75 -1.30 2.33 14.56
CA GLN A 75 -0.09 3.00 15.02
C GLN A 75 -0.22 4.51 14.75
N THR A 76 -1.04 5.19 15.55
CA THR A 76 -0.98 6.64 15.64
C THR A 76 0.40 7.02 16.19
N LEU A 77 1.27 7.52 15.31
CA LEU A 77 2.57 8.04 15.72
C LEU A 77 2.34 9.22 16.66
N ALA A 78 3.05 9.23 17.79
CA ALA A 78 3.07 10.41 18.64
C ALA A 78 3.57 11.62 17.82
N PRO A 79 3.03 12.84 18.02
CA PRO A 79 3.35 13.99 17.18
C PRO A 79 4.86 14.28 17.08
N ASN A 80 5.60 14.07 18.17
CA ASN A 80 7.05 14.19 18.19
C ASN A 80 7.75 13.18 17.27
N THR A 81 7.27 11.93 17.23
CA THR A 81 7.81 10.86 16.42
C THR A 81 7.53 11.11 14.95
N ALA A 82 6.33 11.60 14.62
CA ALA A 82 5.98 12.02 13.27
C ALA A 82 6.90 13.14 12.77
N GLN A 83 7.18 14.15 13.61
CA GLN A 83 8.12 15.22 13.29
C GLN A 83 9.56 14.72 13.11
N SER A 84 10.05 13.85 14.00
CA SER A 84 11.37 13.24 13.87
C SER A 84 11.49 12.43 12.58
N LEU A 85 10.46 11.66 12.23
CA LEU A 85 10.45 10.87 11.01
C LEU A 85 10.40 11.75 9.75
N ALA A 86 9.60 12.82 9.75
CA ALA A 86 9.58 13.78 8.63
C ALA A 86 10.98 14.35 8.37
N ARG A 87 11.68 14.78 9.43
CA ARG A 87 13.07 15.25 9.32
C ARG A 87 14.03 14.18 8.79
N LEU A 88 13.86 12.93 9.19
CA LEU A 88 14.69 11.82 8.67
C LEU A 88 14.45 11.61 7.17
N ILE A 89 13.21 11.65 6.72
CA ILE A 89 12.85 11.49 5.30
C ILE A 89 13.41 12.65 4.47
N GLU A 90 13.24 13.90 4.92
CA GLU A 90 13.78 15.09 4.26
C GLU A 90 15.30 14.99 4.05
N ARG A 91 16.04 14.61 5.11
CA ARG A 91 17.50 14.45 5.03
C ARG A 91 17.93 13.30 4.13
N ALA A 92 17.20 12.19 4.15
CA ALA A 92 17.46 11.07 3.26
C ALA A 92 17.27 11.49 1.79
N GLU A 93 16.19 12.20 1.47
CA GLU A 93 15.95 12.70 0.10
C GLU A 93 17.04 13.65 -0.39
N GLU A 94 17.50 14.57 0.45
CA GLU A 94 18.62 15.46 0.14
C GLU A 94 19.89 14.67 -0.20
N GLN A 95 20.22 13.67 0.61
CA GLN A 95 21.38 12.81 0.40
C GLN A 95 21.26 11.98 -0.89
N PHE A 96 20.09 11.40 -1.18
CA PHE A 96 19.87 10.67 -2.42
C PHE A 96 19.98 11.58 -3.65
N LYS A 97 19.43 12.79 -3.60
CA LYS A 97 19.56 13.78 -4.70
C LYS A 97 21.02 14.18 -4.93
N ALA A 98 21.81 14.34 -3.87
CA ALA A 98 23.24 14.61 -3.98
C ALA A 98 23.99 13.44 -4.64
N GLN A 99 23.75 12.21 -4.20
CA GLN A 99 24.37 11.01 -4.80
C GLN A 99 24.00 10.80 -6.27
N VAL A 100 22.73 11.01 -6.64
CA VAL A 100 22.28 10.87 -8.04
C VAL A 100 22.96 11.90 -8.95
N ARG A 101 23.19 13.13 -8.44
CA ARG A 101 23.95 14.16 -9.16
C ARG A 101 25.42 13.78 -9.38
N ASP A 102 26.06 13.19 -8.37
CA ASP A 102 27.48 12.79 -8.48
C ASP A 102 27.69 11.64 -9.47
N VAL A 103 26.73 10.71 -9.56
CA VAL A 103 26.77 9.57 -10.50
C VAL A 103 26.44 9.97 -11.95
N ALA A 104 25.57 10.96 -12.16
CA ALA A 104 25.22 11.44 -13.51
C ALA A 104 26.23 12.44 -14.11
N GLY A 105 27.23 12.85 -13.32
CA GLY A 105 28.30 13.77 -13.72
C GLY A 105 29.63 13.11 -14.14
N HIS A 106 29.66 11.77 -14.23
CA HIS A 106 30.76 10.97 -14.79
C HIS A 106 30.27 10.20 -16.02
#